data_AF-A0A956QV77-F1
#
_entry.id   AF-A0A956QV77-F1
#
_cell.length_a   1.000
_cell.length_b   1.000
_cell.length_c   1.000
_cell.angle_alpha   90.00
_cell.angle_beta   90.00
_cell.angle_gamma   90.00
#
_symmetry.space_group_name_H-M   'P 1'
#
loop_
_entity.id
_entity.type
_entity.pdbx_description
1 polymer ?
#
loop_
_entity_poly.entity_id
_entity_poly.type
_entity_poly.pdbx_seq_one_letter_code
_entity_poly.pdbx_strand_id
1 'polypeptide(L)' 'MIVAMIMLLYGWTWLKSFSILHPPQLITVQFHDIAGLANNAPVNINGVRVGTVDRIDLKGKGQVLVHLRIKTEE' A
#
# COMPACT_ATOMS: atom_id res chain seq x y z
N MET A 1 27.45 -6.76 29.35
CA MET A 1 27.51 -6.23 27.96
C MET A 1 26.69 -7.06 26.98
N ILE A 2 26.80 -8.40 26.99
CA ILE A 2 26.08 -9.29 26.06
C ILE A 2 24.54 -9.20 26.19
N VAL A 3 24.00 -9.08 27.42
CA VAL A 3 22.55 -8.95 27.65
C VAL A 3 21.97 -7.69 26.99
N ALA A 4 22.66 -6.56 27.11
CA ALA A 4 22.23 -5.30 26.48
C ALA A 4 22.22 -5.41 24.94
N MET A 5 23.21 -6.09 24.37
CA MET A 5 23.30 -6.33 22.94
C MET A 5 22.16 -7.22 22.43
N ILE A 6 21.82 -8.27 23.17
CA ILE A 6 20.67 -9.14 22.86
C ILE A 6 19.35 -8.36 22.94
N MET A 7 19.15 -7.58 24.01
CA MET A 7 17.93 -6.79 24.20
C MET A 7 17.74 -5.74 23.09
N LEU A 8 18.84 -5.14 22.61
CA LEU A 8 18.82 -4.17 21.52
C LEU A 8 18.50 -4.82 20.17
N LEU A 9 19.04 -6.02 19.91
CA LEU A 9 18.69 -6.80 18.72
C LEU A 9 17.23 -7.23 18.72
N TYR A 10 16.70 -7.72 19.85
CA TYR A 10 15.29 -8.08 19.98
C TYR A 10 14.35 -6.88 19.87
N GLY A 11 14.69 -5.74 20.49
CA GLY A 11 13.89 -4.52 20.38
C GLY A 11 13.85 -3.98 18.95
N TRP A 12 14.99 -4.04 18.26
CA TRP A 12 15.10 -3.65 16.85
C TRP A 12 14.26 -4.56 15.93
N THR A 13 14.36 -5.88 16.10
CA THR A 13 13.59 -6.83 15.29
C THR A 13 12.10 -6.74 15.57
N TRP A 14 11.69 -6.50 16.82
CA TRP A 14 10.29 -6.29 17.19
C TRP A 14 9.70 -5.03 16.53
N LEU A 15 10.43 -3.91 16.57
CA LEU A 15 10.01 -2.66 15.93
C LEU A 15 9.90 -2.82 14.41
N LYS A 16 10.86 -3.52 13.78
CA LYS A 16 10.82 -3.79 12.34
C LYS A 16 9.70 -4.76 11.98
N SER A 17 9.49 -5.81 12.76
CA SER A 17 8.45 -6.83 12.51
C SER A 17 7.05 -6.22 12.60
N PHE A 18 6.82 -5.30 13.53
CA PHE A 18 5.55 -4.57 13.63
C PHE A 18 5.21 -3.80 12.34
N SER A 19 6.23 -3.22 11.68
CA SER A 19 6.05 -2.53 10.39
C SER A 19 5.92 -3.47 9.19
N ILE A 20 6.36 -4.73 9.30
CA ILE A 20 6.30 -5.74 8.22
C ILE A 20 5.01 -6.55 8.29
N LEU A 21 4.38 -6.64 9.47
CA LEU A 21 3.12 -7.36 9.71
C LEU A 21 1.93 -6.78 8.94
N HIS A 22 2.00 -5.53 8.50
CA HIS A 22 1.00 -4.91 7.62
C HIS A 22 1.60 -4.64 6.23
N PRO A 23 1.92 -5.70 5.45
CA PRO A 23 2.37 -5.49 4.08
C PRO A 23 1.26 -4.73 3.33
N PRO A 24 1.59 -3.63 2.65
CA PRO A 24 0.58 -2.87 1.94
C PRO A 24 -0.02 -3.76 0.84
N GLN A 25 -1.34 -3.94 0.87
CA GLN A 25 -2.04 -4.82 -0.07
C GLN A 25 -2.10 -4.13 -1.43
N LEU A 26 -1.43 -4.72 -2.44
CA LEU A 26 -1.57 -4.25 -3.82
C LEU A 26 -2.82 -4.88 -4.44
N ILE A 27 -3.82 -4.06 -4.72
CA ILE A 27 -5.03 -4.47 -5.43
C ILE A 27 -4.99 -3.89 -6.84
N THR A 28 -5.12 -4.76 -7.84
CA THR A 28 -5.27 -4.34 -9.24
C THR A 28 -6.75 -4.33 -9.59
N VAL A 29 -7.28 -3.16 -9.93
CA VAL A 29 -8.67 -2.99 -10.39
C VAL A 29 -8.67 -2.48 -11.81
N GLN A 30 -9.60 -3.02 -12.60
CA GLN A 30 -9.81 -2.60 -13.97
C GLN A 30 -10.93 -1.57 -14.03
N PHE A 31 -10.64 -0.41 -14.60
CA PHE A 31 -11.61 0.65 -14.85
C PHE A 31 -11.81 0.83 -16.36
N HIS A 32 -13.02 1.25 -16.72
CA HIS A 32 -13.42 1.51 -18.11
C HIS A 32 -13.14 2.96 -18.52
N ASP A 33 -13.16 3.90 -17.57
CA ASP A 33 -12.83 5.30 -17.77
C ASP A 33 -12.17 5.85 -16.50
N ILE A 34 -11.13 6.65 -16.66
CA ILE A 34 -10.42 7.33 -15.57
C ILE A 34 -10.18 8.80 -15.92
N ALA A 35 -11.23 9.55 -16.23
CA ALA A 35 -11.12 11.00 -16.37
C ALA A 35 -10.56 11.63 -15.08
N GLY A 36 -9.31 12.10 -15.15
CA GLY A 36 -8.66 12.86 -14.07
C GLY A 36 -7.92 12.06 -12.99
N LEU A 37 -7.74 10.74 -13.16
CA LEU A 37 -6.98 9.94 -12.19
C LEU A 37 -5.46 10.12 -12.42
N ALA A 38 -4.77 10.72 -11.44
CA ALA A 38 -3.31 10.88 -11.45
C ALA A 38 -2.63 9.79 -10.61
N ASN A 39 -1.37 9.49 -10.93
CA ASN A 39 -0.52 8.69 -10.06
C ASN A 39 -0.46 9.35 -8.67
N ASN A 40 -0.48 8.54 -7.61
CA ASN A 40 -0.50 8.98 -6.20
C ASN A 40 -1.79 9.67 -5.73
N ALA A 41 -2.87 9.60 -6.52
CA ALA A 41 -4.18 10.06 -6.08
C ALA A 41 -4.64 9.26 -4.84
N PRO A 42 -5.28 9.92 -3.86
CA PRO A 42 -5.81 9.24 -2.68
C PRO A 42 -7.01 8.37 -3.03
N VAL A 43 -7.03 7.14 -2.52
CA VAL A 43 -8.15 6.22 -2.68
C VAL A 43 -9.02 6.31 -1.44
N ASN A 44 -10.29 6.65 -1.65
CA ASN A 44 -11.28 6.71 -0.57
C ASN A 44 -12.35 5.64 -0.78
N ILE A 45 -12.66 4.87 0.26
CA ILE A 45 -13.80 3.95 0.31
C ILE A 45 -14.77 4.49 1.35
N ASN A 46 -16.01 4.75 0.96
CA ASN A 46 -17.05 5.32 1.85
C ASN A 46 -16.62 6.61 2.59
N GLY A 47 -15.78 7.44 1.96
CA GLY A 47 -15.26 8.69 2.54
C GLY A 47 -14.02 8.54 3.42
N VAL A 48 -13.56 7.32 3.70
CA VAL A 48 -12.33 7.05 4.46
C VAL A 48 -11.17 6.82 3.48
N ARG A 49 -10.03 7.48 3.71
CA ARG A 49 -8.81 7.26 2.93
C ARG A 49 -8.21 5.90 3.28
N VAL A 50 -8.18 4.99 2.32
CA VAL A 50 -7.68 3.61 2.51
C VAL A 50 -6.33 3.37 1.82
N GLY A 51 -5.90 4.26 0.94
CA GLY A 51 -4.67 4.05 0.19
C GLY A 51 -4.33 5.12 -0.83
N THR A 52 -3.39 4.79 -1.71
CA THR A 52 -2.95 5.62 -2.83
C THR A 52 -2.81 4.81 -4.11
N VAL A 53 -3.03 5.47 -5.24
CA VAL A 53 -2.77 4.89 -6.57
C VAL A 53 -1.26 4.78 -6.78
N ASP A 54 -0.78 3.56 -6.97
CA ASP A 54 0.64 3.30 -7.20
C ASP A 54 1.02 3.51 -8.67
N ARG A 55 0.31 2.82 -9.58
CA ARG A 55 0.58 2.85 -11.01
C ARG A 55 -0.69 2.68 -11.82
N ILE A 56 -0.76 3.41 -12.93
CA ILE A 56 -1.83 3.32 -13.92
C ILE A 56 -1.22 2.74 -15.20
N ASP A 57 -1.76 1.63 -15.68
CA ASP A 57 -1.37 0.95 -16.92
C ASP A 57 -2.52 1.01 -17.92
N LEU A 58 -2.28 1.61 -19.07
CA LEU A 58 -3.28 1.77 -20.13
C LEU A 58 -3.20 0.56 -21.06
N LYS A 59 -4.15 -0.36 -20.96
CA LYS A 59 -4.29 -1.43 -21.95
C LYS A 59 -5.11 -0.92 -23.13
N GLY A 60 -4.53 -1.04 -24.33
CA GLY A 60 -5.22 -0.71 -25.58
C GLY A 60 -6.60 -1.37 -25.65
N LYS A 61 -7.59 -0.64 -26.19
CA LYS A 61 -9.06 -0.89 -26.14
C LYS A 61 -9.83 -0.19 -25.01
N GLY A 62 -9.33 0.94 -24.49
CA GLY A 62 -10.06 1.72 -23.47
C GLY A 62 -10.16 1.03 -22.11
N GLN A 63 -9.25 0.10 -21.82
CA GLN A 63 -9.21 -0.61 -20.55
C GLN A 63 -8.03 -0.08 -19.74
N VAL A 64 -8.31 0.35 -18.51
CA VAL A 64 -7.27 0.89 -17.64
C VAL A 64 -7.08 0.00 -16.44
N LEU A 65 -5.85 -0.48 -16.25
CA LEU A 65 -5.46 -1.21 -15.06
C LEU A 65 -4.88 -0.21 -14.07
N VAL A 66 -5.46 -0.16 -12.87
CA VAL A 66 -4.97 0.69 -11.79
C VAL A 66 -4.49 -0.21 -10.66
N HIS A 67 -3.23 -0.04 -10.30
CA HIS A 67 -2.62 -0.68 -9.14
C HIS A 67 -2.77 0.24 -7.93
N LEU A 68 -3.56 -0.20 -6.96
CA LEU A 68 -3.80 0.53 -5.73
C LEU A 68 -2.99 -0.10 -4.62
N ARG A 69 -2.37 0.73 -3.81
CA ARG A 69 -1.75 0.33 -2.57
C ARG A 69 -2.68 0.67 -1.42
N ILE A 70 -3.31 -0.34 -0.82
CA ILE A 70 -4.19 -0.19 0.33
C ILE A 70 -3.42 -0.51 1.61
N LYS A 71 -3.54 0.38 2.60
CA LYS A 71 -3.12 0.06 3.97
C LYS A 71 -4.33 -0.48 4.71
N THR A 72 -4.40 -1.81 4.82
CA THR A 72 -5.33 -2.45 5.74
C THR A 72 -4.72 -2.35 7.13
N GLU A 73 -5.15 -1.35 7.90
CA GLU A 73 -5.02 -1.37 9.36
C GLU A 73 -6.25 -2.13 9.88
N GLU A 74 -6.03 -3.28 10.51
CA GLU A 74 -7.09 -4.08 11.16
C GLU A 74 -7.56 -3.44 12.47
#